data_AF-A0A4R0XHQ5-F1
#
_entry.id   AF-A0A4R0XHQ5-F1
#
_cell.length_a   1.000
_cell.length_b   1.000
_cell.length_c   1.000
_cell.angle_alpha   90.00
_cell.angle_beta   90.00
_cell.angle_gamma   90.00
#
_symmetry.space_group_name_H-M   'P 1'
#
loop_
_entity.id
_entity.type
_entity.pdbx_description
1 polymer ?
#
loop_
_entity_poly.entity_id
_entity_poly.type
_entity_poly.pdbx_seq_one_letter_code
_entity_poly.pdbx_strand_id
1 'polypeptide(L)'
;MGSAQLRAPQDFVPDIPSTQLRSNVIPLHAQRVQLEIFLTGTSPDAFRNHLATLLHSPLGVYISHTHMLHDKVRVHFNIAPEDLDFTLHTLIATMSEATIGTITRIVR
;
A
#
# COMPACT_ATOMS: atom_id res chain seq x y z
N MET A 1 -41.07 -7.51 -67.98
CA MET A 1 -41.79 -7.16 -66.72
C MET A 1 -40.85 -7.46 -65.58
N GLY A 2 -40.11 -6.43 -65.12
CA GLY A 2 -39.11 -6.57 -64.08
C GLY A 2 -39.70 -6.37 -62.69
N SER A 3 -39.09 -7.01 -61.71
CA SER A 3 -39.14 -6.61 -60.31
C SER A 3 -37.77 -6.90 -59.70
N ALA A 4 -36.87 -5.93 -59.86
CA ALA A 4 -35.63 -5.87 -59.11
C ALA A 4 -35.97 -5.49 -57.67
N GLN A 5 -35.74 -6.40 -56.73
CA GLN A 5 -35.88 -6.14 -55.30
C GLN A 5 -34.48 -5.92 -54.72
N LEU A 6 -34.13 -4.63 -54.60
CA LEU A 6 -32.97 -4.15 -53.85
C LEU A 6 -33.28 -4.23 -52.34
N ARG A 7 -32.43 -4.88 -51.53
CA ARG A 7 -32.26 -4.48 -50.12
C ARG A 7 -30.96 -4.95 -49.47
N ALA A 8 -30.15 -3.94 -49.17
CA ALA A 8 -29.10 -3.79 -48.15
C ALA A 8 -27.87 -4.72 -48.18
N PRO A 9 -26.64 -4.17 -48.29
CA PRO A 9 -25.46 -4.87 -47.80
C PRO A 9 -25.61 -5.00 -46.28
N GLN A 10 -25.58 -6.23 -45.77
CA GLN A 10 -25.35 -6.44 -44.35
C GLN A 10 -23.90 -6.00 -44.10
N ASP A 11 -23.73 -4.91 -43.34
CA ASP A 11 -22.43 -4.49 -42.86
C ASP A 11 -21.83 -5.64 -42.06
N PHE A 12 -20.92 -6.37 -42.70
CA PHE A 12 -20.09 -7.37 -42.06
C PHE A 12 -19.14 -6.61 -41.13
N VAL A 13 -19.58 -6.38 -39.89
CA VAL A 13 -18.67 -6.00 -38.82
C VAL A 13 -17.94 -7.28 -38.45
N PRO A 14 -16.64 -7.43 -38.77
CA PRO A 14 -15.91 -8.58 -38.28
C PRO A 14 -15.95 -8.54 -36.76
N ASP A 15 -16.36 -9.65 -36.14
CA ASP A 15 -16.09 -9.90 -34.73
C ASP A 15 -14.58 -9.81 -34.55
N ILE A 16 -14.09 -8.67 -34.08
CA ILE A 16 -12.70 -8.53 -33.68
C ILE A 16 -12.62 -9.36 -32.40
N PRO A 17 -11.97 -10.54 -32.40
CA PRO A 17 -11.79 -11.28 -31.17
C PRO A 17 -11.10 -10.32 -30.22
N SER A 18 -11.71 -10.06 -29.06
CA SER A 18 -11.13 -9.25 -28.01
C SER A 18 -9.81 -9.92 -27.64
N THR A 19 -8.73 -9.47 -28.25
CA THR A 19 -7.39 -9.92 -27.94
C THR A 19 -7.22 -9.53 -26.49
N GLN A 20 -7.31 -10.54 -25.61
CA GLN A 20 -6.97 -10.40 -24.20
C GLN A 20 -5.61 -9.74 -24.19
N LEU A 21 -5.61 -8.45 -23.84
CA LEU A 21 -4.43 -7.60 -23.79
C LEU A 21 -3.56 -8.27 -22.74
N ARG A 22 -2.61 -9.09 -23.18
CA ARG A 22 -1.68 -9.77 -22.28
C ARG A 22 -0.94 -8.66 -21.58
N SER A 23 -1.27 -8.45 -20.30
CA SER A 23 -0.57 -7.49 -19.47
C SER A 23 0.89 -7.92 -19.44
N ASN A 24 1.77 -7.12 -20.05
CA ASN A 24 3.21 -7.38 -20.09
C ASN A 24 3.88 -7.03 -18.74
N VAL A 25 3.08 -6.83 -17.70
CA VAL A 25 3.51 -6.49 -16.35
C VAL A 25 3.68 -7.78 -15.56
N ILE A 26 4.91 -8.08 -15.16
CA ILE A 26 5.19 -9.16 -14.22
C ILE A 26 4.85 -8.64 -12.82
N PRO A 27 3.87 -9.23 -12.10
CA PRO A 27 3.61 -8.86 -10.72
C PRO A 27 4.82 -9.22 -9.87
N LEU A 28 5.49 -8.21 -9.31
CA LEU A 28 6.54 -8.41 -8.32
C LEU A 28 5.89 -8.82 -7.00
N HIS A 29 5.83 -10.13 -6.74
CA HIS A 29 5.44 -10.69 -5.45
C HIS A 29 6.59 -10.55 -4.45
N ALA A 30 6.99 -9.31 -4.15
CA ALA A 30 7.93 -9.05 -3.07
C ALA A 30 7.23 -9.38 -1.75
N GLN A 31 7.80 -10.31 -0.99
CA GLN A 31 7.35 -10.59 0.36
C GLN A 31 7.53 -9.32 1.18
N ARG A 32 6.54 -8.97 2.00
CA ARG A 32 6.59 -7.77 2.84
C ARG A 32 6.38 -8.15 4.29
N VAL A 33 6.93 -7.35 5.17
CA VAL A 33 6.71 -7.43 6.61
C VAL A 33 5.88 -6.24 7.02
N GLN A 34 4.81 -6.48 7.77
CA GLN A 34 4.08 -5.45 8.47
C GLN A 34 4.61 -5.37 9.89
N LEU A 35 5.07 -4.19 10.30
CA LEU A 35 5.45 -3.89 11.67
C LEU A 35 4.46 -2.89 12.24
N GLU A 36 3.81 -3.26 13.35
CA GLU A 36 2.94 -2.36 14.11
C GLU A 36 3.75 -1.71 15.23
N ILE A 37 3.57 -0.39 15.41
CA ILE A 37 4.09 0.33 16.57
C ILE A 37 2.99 1.18 17.20
N PHE A 38 3.14 1.46 18.48
CA PHE A 38 2.24 2.32 19.24
C PHE A 38 2.99 3.50 19.83
N LEU A 39 2.45 4.70 19.58
CA LEU A 39 2.94 5.95 20.13
C LEU A 39 2.01 6.37 21.26
N THR A 40 2.51 6.38 22.48
CA THR A 40 1.75 6.85 23.65
C THR A 40 1.88 8.36 23.78
N GLY A 41 0.85 9.02 24.31
CA GLY A 41 0.83 10.46 24.49
C GLY A 41 -0.34 10.86 25.37
N THR A 42 -0.18 11.98 26.06
CA THR A 42 -1.19 12.50 26.99
C THR A 42 -2.03 13.64 26.38
N SER A 43 -1.66 14.11 25.18
CA SER A 43 -2.35 15.20 24.49
C SER A 43 -2.37 15.00 22.97
N PRO A 44 -3.33 15.62 22.26
CA PRO A 44 -3.37 15.64 20.80
C PRO A 44 -2.08 16.21 20.17
N ASP A 45 -1.47 17.22 20.79
CA ASP A 45 -0.24 17.83 20.29
C ASP A 45 0.97 16.89 20.43
N ALA A 46 1.03 16.10 21.52
CA ALA A 46 2.06 15.08 21.67
C ALA A 46 1.99 14.04 20.54
N PHE A 47 0.78 13.58 20.19
CA PHE A 47 0.59 12.65 19.08
C PHE A 47 1.01 13.24 17.72
N ARG A 48 0.69 14.52 17.48
CA ARG A 48 1.11 15.23 16.26
C ARG A 48 2.62 15.35 16.17
N ASN A 49 3.28 15.71 17.27
CA ASN A 49 4.73 15.82 17.32
C ASN A 49 5.41 14.47 17.09
N HIS A 50 4.93 13.39 17.72
CA HIS A 50 5.46 12.05 17.48
C HIS A 50 5.30 11.62 16.03
N LEU A 51 4.13 11.87 15.43
CA LEU A 51 3.90 11.53 14.03
C LEU A 51 4.76 12.38 13.09
N ALA A 52 4.95 13.67 13.39
CA ALA A 52 5.85 14.54 12.64
C ALA A 52 7.30 14.04 12.70
N THR A 53 7.79 13.67 13.89
CA THR A 53 9.12 13.06 14.05
C THR A 53 9.28 11.82 13.19
N LEU A 54 8.30 10.90 13.19
CA LEU A 54 8.36 9.70 12.33
C LEU A 54 8.36 10.05 10.84
N LEU A 55 7.48 10.94 10.40
CA LEU A 55 7.34 11.32 9.00
C LEU A 55 8.59 12.05 8.47
N HIS A 56 9.27 12.80 9.34
CA HIS A 56 10.53 13.45 9.01
C HIS A 56 11.77 12.56 9.23
N SER A 57 11.60 11.35 9.75
CA SER A 57 12.66 10.36 9.90
C SER A 57 12.82 9.50 8.62
N PRO A 58 13.93 8.75 8.51
CA PRO A 58 14.07 7.74 7.46
C PRO A 58 12.97 6.67 7.47
N LEU A 59 12.21 6.53 8.57
CA LEU A 59 11.11 5.58 8.67
C LEU A 59 9.83 6.05 7.98
N GLY A 60 9.71 7.35 7.70
CA GLY A 60 8.50 7.93 7.11
C GLY A 60 8.08 7.25 5.80
N VAL A 61 9.06 6.77 5.02
CA VAL A 61 8.84 6.07 3.74
C VAL A 61 8.21 4.69 3.90
N TYR A 62 8.30 4.08 5.08
CA TYR A 62 7.73 2.76 5.35
C TYR A 62 6.32 2.83 5.91
N ILE A 63 5.82 4.01 6.32
CA ILE A 63 4.47 4.17 6.88
C ILE A 63 3.42 3.84 5.83
N SER A 64 2.61 2.82 6.12
CA SER A 64 1.49 2.40 5.28
C SER A 64 0.14 2.88 5.82
N HIS A 65 -0.01 2.94 7.15
CA HIS A 65 -1.24 3.37 7.78
C HIS A 65 -1.00 3.94 9.18
N THR A 66 -1.85 4.89 9.58
CA THR A 66 -1.88 5.43 10.94
C THR A 66 -3.31 5.43 11.44
N HIS A 67 -3.50 5.01 12.68
CA HIS A 67 -4.81 4.94 13.32
C HIS A 67 -4.73 5.62 14.69
N MET A 68 -5.49 6.70 14.84
CA MET A 68 -5.65 7.43 16.09
C MET A 68 -6.60 6.64 17.00
N LEU A 69 -6.09 6.18 18.13
CA LEU A 69 -6.89 5.60 19.21
C LEU A 69 -6.97 6.64 20.35
N HIS A 70 -7.84 6.40 21.33
CA HIS A 70 -8.11 7.37 22.40
C HIS A 70 -6.86 7.75 23.23
N ASP A 71 -5.97 6.79 23.48
CA ASP A 71 -4.80 6.92 24.35
C ASP A 71 -3.46 6.72 23.62
N LYS A 72 -3.49 6.37 22.33
CA LYS A 72 -2.30 6.04 21.55
C LYS A 72 -2.51 6.23 20.05
N VAL A 73 -1.43 6.31 19.30
CA VAL A 73 -1.45 6.21 17.84
C VAL A 73 -0.85 4.89 17.44
N ARG A 74 -1.59 4.10 16.68
CA ARG A 74 -1.06 2.90 16.03
C ARG A 74 -0.52 3.29 14.67
N VAL A 75 0.72 2.93 14.39
CA VAL A 75 1.37 3.14 13.08
C VAL A 75 1.77 1.79 12.51
N HIS A 76 1.48 1.59 11.23
CA HIS A 76 1.86 0.41 10.49
C HIS A 76 2.96 0.77 9.53
N PHE A 77 4.07 0.03 9.59
CA PHE A 77 5.09 0.05 8.58
C PHE A 77 4.91 -1.15 7.64
N ASN A 78 5.06 -0.92 6.34
CA ASN A 78 5.14 -1.95 5.32
C ASN A 78 6.57 -1.97 4.79
N ILE A 79 7.33 -3.00 5.14
CA ILE A 79 8.80 -3.03 5.03
C ILE A 79 9.21 -4.21 4.15
N ALA A 80 10.30 -4.04 3.40
CA ALA A 80 10.96 -5.18 2.76
C ALA A 80 11.66 -6.03 3.83
N PRO A 81 11.66 -7.37 3.78
CA PRO A 81 12.31 -8.20 4.79
C PRO A 81 13.77 -7.80 5.08
N GLU A 82 14.51 -7.39 4.05
CA GLU A 82 15.89 -6.92 4.11
C GLU A 82 16.07 -5.59 4.86
N ASP A 83 15.03 -4.75 4.92
CA ASP A 83 15.07 -3.43 5.58
C ASP A 83 14.62 -3.49 7.05
N LEU A 84 14.20 -4.67 7.55
CA LEU A 84 13.66 -4.80 8.90
C LEU A 84 14.69 -4.42 9.98
N ASP A 85 15.94 -4.85 9.82
CA ASP A 85 17.01 -4.55 10.77
C ASP A 85 17.27 -3.05 10.86
N PHE A 86 17.43 -2.38 9.70
CA PHE A 86 17.56 -0.94 9.61
C PHE A 86 16.37 -0.21 10.25
N THR A 87 15.15 -0.70 9.98
CA THR A 87 13.92 -0.09 10.50
C THR A 87 13.90 -0.15 12.02
N LEU A 88 14.19 -1.31 12.63
CA LEU A 88 14.17 -1.47 14.09
C LEU A 88 15.24 -0.62 14.77
N HIS A 89 16.47 -0.62 14.24
CA HIS A 89 17.54 0.22 14.76
C HIS A 89 17.21 1.71 14.69
N THR A 90 16.69 2.16 13.54
CA THR A 90 16.31 3.57 13.35
C THR A 90 15.12 3.93 14.24
N LEU A 91 14.16 3.03 14.45
CA LEU A 91 13.02 3.27 15.33
C LEU A 91 13.48 3.49 16.77
N ILE A 92 14.34 2.61 17.27
CA ILE A 92 14.90 2.74 18.63
C ILE A 92 15.68 4.06 18.78
N ALA A 93 16.43 4.46 17.76
CA ALA A 93 17.21 5.69 17.78
C ALA A 93 16.37 6.97 17.67
N THR A 94 15.25 6.92 16.94
CA THR A 94 14.40 8.11 16.67
C THR A 94 13.24 8.26 17.64
N MET A 95 12.69 7.15 18.12
CA MET A 95 11.53 7.08 19.02
C MET A 95 11.68 5.88 19.95
N SER A 96 12.56 6.01 20.93
CA SER A 96 12.82 5.00 21.95
C SER A 96 11.59 4.67 22.82
N GLU A 97 10.65 5.61 22.91
CA GLU A 97 9.41 5.51 23.65
C GLU A 97 8.28 4.81 22.87
N ALA A 98 8.48 4.53 21.58
CA ALA A 98 7.50 3.78 20.79
C ALA A 98 7.46 2.31 21.25
N THR A 99 6.26 1.79 21.45
CA THR A 99 6.07 0.37 21.77
C THR A 99 5.99 -0.42 20.48
N ILE A 100 6.87 -1.42 20.31
CA ILE A 100 6.81 -2.37 19.21
C ILE A 100 5.63 -3.33 19.45
N GLY A 101 4.72 -3.38 18.49
CA GLY A 101 3.58 -4.29 18.47
C GLY A 101 3.90 -5.57 17.69
N THR A 102 2.93 -6.03 16.90
CA THR A 102 3.10 -7.27 16.11
C THR A 102 3.98 -7.06 14.88
N ILE A 103 4.76 -8.09 14.55
CA ILE A 103 5.49 -8.21 13.28
C ILE A 103 4.90 -9.39 12.52
N THR A 104 4.31 -9.14 11.35
CA THR A 104 3.64 -10.17 10.55
C THR A 104 4.15 -10.16 9.12
N ARG A 105 4.27 -11.34 8.51
CA ARG A 105 4.59 -11.45 7.09
C ARG A 105 3.31 -11.32 6.27
N ILE A 106 3.31 -10.41 5.30
CA ILE A 106 2.20 -10.22 4.38
C ILE A 106 2.33 -11.26 3.27
N VAL A 107 1.46 -12.25 3.29
CA VAL A 107 1.28 -13.23 2.21
C VAL A 107 0.11 -12.70 1.38
N ARG A 108 0.38 -12.20 0.16
CA ARG A 108 -0.64 -11.72 -0.77
C ARG A 108 -1.02 -12.79 -1.77
#